data_AF-A0AB39NZ10-F1
#
_entry.id   AF-A0AB39NZ10-F1
#
_cell.length_a   1.000
_cell.length_b   1.000
_cell.length_c   1.000
_cell.angle_alpha   90.00
_cell.angle_beta   90.00
_cell.angle_gamma   90.00
#
_symmetry.space_group_name_H-M   'P 1'
#
loop_
_entity.id
_entity.type
_entity.pdbx_description
1 polymer ?
#
loop_
_entity_poly.entity_id
_entity_poly.type
_entity_poly.pdbx_seq_one_letter_code
_entity_poly.pdbx_strand_id
1 'polypeptide(L)'
;MTAISTANTASEMVRSATTTALRVAARNLELYDTGNVAGADEVFATDVIDHNPADGAASGLDGMRVLIAAVRDGFTDTQHRILFSRSSPAAGLSSTGG
;
A
#
# COMPACT_ATOMS: atom_id res chain seq x y z
N MET A 1 -8.12 -18.04 -26.21
CA MET A 1 -7.17 -16.95 -26.52
C MET A 1 -7.38 -15.87 -25.48
N THR A 2 -6.57 -15.86 -24.41
CA THR A 2 -6.73 -14.91 -23.30
C THR A 2 -6.01 -13.64 -23.69
N ALA A 3 -6.74 -12.59 -24.07
CA ALA A 3 -6.15 -11.29 -24.33
C ALA A 3 -5.55 -10.74 -23.02
N ILE A 4 -4.22 -10.66 -22.95
CA ILE A 4 -3.53 -9.89 -21.92
C ILE A 4 -3.78 -8.43 -22.29
N SER A 5 -4.81 -7.83 -21.68
CA SER A 5 -5.02 -6.38 -21.77
C SER A 5 -3.91 -5.71 -20.96
N THR A 6 -3.00 -5.02 -21.64
CA THR A 6 -2.08 -4.09 -20.99
C THR A 6 -2.91 -2.98 -20.37
N ALA A 7 -3.06 -3.00 -19.04
CA ALA A 7 -3.63 -1.89 -18.29
C ALA A 7 -2.85 -0.61 -18.59
N ASN A 8 -3.55 0.48 -18.92
CA ASN A 8 -2.96 1.76 -19.32
C ASN A 8 -2.77 2.72 -18.14
N THR A 9 -3.34 2.39 -16.98
CA THR A 9 -3.27 3.21 -15.76
C THR A 9 -3.01 2.34 -14.52
N ALA A 10 -2.48 2.97 -13.45
CA ALA A 10 -2.24 2.28 -12.17
C ALA A 10 -3.52 1.67 -11.57
N SER A 11 -4.65 2.38 -11.66
CA SER A 11 -5.93 1.88 -11.17
C SER A 11 -6.41 0.63 -11.93
N GLU A 12 -6.17 0.58 -13.24
CA GLU A 12 -6.46 -0.61 -14.05
C GLU A 12 -5.51 -1.77 -13.71
N MET A 13 -4.22 -1.49 -13.44
CA MET A 13 -3.26 -2.50 -12.98
C MET A 13 -3.65 -3.09 -11.62
N VAL A 14 -4.13 -2.28 -10.68
CA VAL A 14 -4.64 -2.75 -9.39
C VAL A 14 -5.91 -3.59 -9.55
N ARG A 15 -6.86 -3.15 -10.40
CA ARG A 15 -8.11 -3.90 -10.64
C ARG A 15 -7.86 -5.22 -11.36
N SER A 16 -6.92 -5.24 -12.30
CA SER A 16 -6.53 -6.44 -13.05
C SER A 16 -5.52 -7.32 -12.30
N ALA A 17 -5.09 -6.91 -11.09
CA ALA A 17 -4.13 -7.65 -10.31
C ALA A 17 -4.64 -9.06 -9.99
N THR A 18 -3.93 -10.05 -10.52
CA THR A 18 -4.22 -11.48 -10.31
C THR A 18 -4.06 -11.87 -8.84
N THR A 19 -3.21 -11.16 -8.08
CA THR A 19 -2.91 -11.50 -6.70
C THR A 19 -3.79 -10.74 -5.70
N THR A 20 -4.19 -11.43 -4.64
CA THR A 20 -4.90 -10.83 -3.50
C THR A 20 -4.06 -9.74 -2.83
N ALA A 21 -2.73 -9.86 -2.83
CA ALA A 21 -1.83 -8.95 -2.14
C ALA A 21 -1.89 -7.50 -2.65
N LEU A 22 -1.90 -7.27 -3.97
CA LEU A 22 -1.99 -5.91 -4.52
C LEU A 22 -3.36 -5.28 -4.24
N ARG A 23 -4.43 -6.08 -4.25
CA ARG A 23 -5.77 -5.62 -3.86
C ARG A 23 -5.84 -5.23 -2.38
N VAL A 24 -5.23 -6.03 -1.49
CA VAL A 24 -5.13 -5.70 -0.06
C VAL A 24 -4.30 -4.43 0.17
N ALA A 25 -3.16 -4.29 -0.52
CA ALA A 25 -2.33 -3.08 -0.43
C ALA A 25 -3.08 -1.83 -0.91
N ALA A 26 -3.82 -1.93 -2.02
CA ALA A 26 -4.64 -0.81 -2.49
C ALA A 26 -5.78 -0.47 -1.52
N ARG A 27 -6.46 -1.48 -0.96
CA ARG A 27 -7.50 -1.28 0.04
C ARG A 27 -6.93 -0.60 1.29
N ASN A 28 -5.77 -1.01 1.76
CA ASN A 28 -5.09 -0.37 2.88
C ASN A 28 -4.89 1.15 2.63
N LEU A 29 -4.37 1.52 1.45
CA LEU A 29 -4.20 2.94 1.09
C LEU A 29 -5.52 3.72 1.04
N GLU A 30 -6.59 3.09 0.51
CA GLU A 30 -7.93 3.68 0.47
C GLU A 30 -8.51 3.97 1.86
N LEU A 31 -8.19 3.17 2.88
CA LEU A 31 -8.65 3.43 4.25
C LEU A 31 -8.14 4.78 4.77
N TYR A 32 -6.90 5.16 4.43
CA TYR A 32 -6.35 6.48 4.76
C TYR A 32 -6.98 7.60 3.94
N ASP A 33 -7.17 7.39 2.63
CA ASP A 33 -7.78 8.39 1.74
C ASP A 33 -9.20 8.75 2.16
N THR A 34 -9.96 7.76 2.63
CA THR A 34 -11.37 7.91 3.04
C THR A 34 -11.55 8.16 4.53
N GLY A 35 -10.50 7.96 5.34
CA GLY A 35 -10.58 7.99 6.79
C GLY A 35 -11.43 6.87 7.40
N ASN A 36 -11.57 5.74 6.70
CA ASN A 36 -12.40 4.62 7.13
C ASN A 36 -11.70 3.76 8.21
N VAL A 37 -11.81 4.19 9.46
CA VAL A 37 -11.25 3.48 10.63
C VAL A 37 -11.86 2.09 10.81
N ALA A 38 -13.14 1.92 10.48
CA ALA A 38 -13.84 0.65 10.69
C ALA A 38 -13.33 -0.46 9.77
N GLY A 39 -12.82 -0.13 8.58
CA GLY A 39 -12.29 -1.10 7.62
C GLY A 39 -10.89 -1.64 7.93
N ALA A 40 -10.27 -1.24 9.04
CA ALA A 40 -8.89 -1.64 9.35
C ALA A 40 -8.70 -3.15 9.50
N ASP A 41 -9.69 -3.86 10.04
CA ASP A 41 -9.66 -5.31 10.23
C ASP A 41 -9.81 -6.11 8.93
N GLU A 42 -10.22 -5.46 7.83
CA GLU A 42 -10.27 -6.08 6.50
C GLU A 42 -8.87 -6.37 5.94
N VAL A 43 -7.85 -5.61 6.34
CA VAL A 43 -6.51 -5.61 5.71
C VAL A 43 -5.36 -5.81 6.70
N PHE A 44 -5.57 -5.58 7.98
CA PHE A 44 -4.54 -5.77 9.01
C PHE A 44 -4.85 -6.95 9.91
N ALA A 45 -3.81 -7.76 10.17
CA ALA A 45 -3.86 -8.75 11.24
C ALA A 45 -3.91 -8.05 12.61
N THR A 46 -4.48 -8.71 13.61
CA THR A 46 -4.59 -8.16 14.97
C THR A 46 -3.22 -7.83 15.59
N ASP A 47 -2.19 -8.58 15.22
CA ASP A 47 -0.81 -8.48 15.70
C ASP A 47 0.14 -7.79 14.71
N VAL A 48 -0.40 -6.98 13.79
CA VAL A 48 0.43 -6.23 12.83
C VAL A 48 1.51 -5.40 13.55
N ILE A 49 2.72 -5.46 13.01
CA ILE A 49 3.85 -4.66 13.47
C ILE A 49 3.96 -3.45 12.55
N ASP A 50 3.64 -2.27 13.06
CA ASP A 50 3.99 -1.01 12.41
C ASP A 50 5.47 -0.71 12.69
N HIS A 51 6.25 -0.52 11.63
CA HIS A 51 7.67 -0.18 11.71
C HIS A 51 7.92 1.33 11.80
N ASN A 52 6.88 2.14 11.65
CA ASN A 52 6.95 3.60 11.78
C ASN A 52 5.77 4.14 12.60
N PRO A 53 5.57 3.65 13.83
CA PRO A 53 4.51 4.15 14.69
C PRO A 53 4.84 5.59 15.11
N ALA A 54 3.80 6.41 15.27
CA ALA A 54 3.96 7.67 15.98
C ALA A 54 4.37 7.42 17.45
N ASP A 55 5.11 8.35 18.04
CA ASP A 55 5.53 8.25 19.44
C ASP A 55 4.31 8.07 20.36
N GLY A 56 4.32 7.00 21.17
CA GLY A 56 3.24 6.67 22.09
C GLY A 56 2.00 6.04 21.46
N ALA A 57 2.02 5.72 20.16
CA ALA A 57 0.92 5.01 19.51
C ALA A 57 0.73 3.60 20.12
N ALA A 58 -0.54 3.16 20.17
CA ALA A 58 -0.85 1.77 20.47
C ALA A 58 -0.21 0.83 19.44
N SER A 59 0.10 -0.41 19.84
CA SER A 59 0.59 -1.44 18.92
C SER A 59 -0.56 -2.17 18.20
N GLY A 60 -0.23 -2.97 17.18
CA GLY A 60 -1.19 -3.84 16.52
C GLY A 60 -2.27 -3.09 15.75
N LEU A 61 -3.42 -3.76 15.58
CA LEU A 61 -4.56 -3.24 14.84
C LEU A 61 -5.10 -1.91 15.41
N ASP A 62 -5.05 -1.72 16.73
CA ASP A 62 -5.50 -0.48 17.36
C ASP A 62 -4.58 0.69 17.01
N GLY A 63 -3.27 0.45 16.89
CA GLY A 63 -2.32 1.43 16.34
C GLY A 63 -2.70 1.87 14.93
N MET A 64 -3.05 0.92 14.06
CA MET A 64 -3.47 1.24 12.69
C MET A 64 -4.76 2.05 12.64
N ARG A 65 -5.74 1.75 13.50
CA ARG A 65 -6.98 2.54 13.62
C ARG A 65 -6.71 3.98 14.02
N VAL A 66 -5.81 4.19 14.98
CA VAL A 66 -5.37 5.53 15.39
C VAL A 66 -4.67 6.25 14.25
N LEU A 67 -3.81 5.58 13.49
CA LEU A 67 -3.12 6.18 12.35
C LEU A 67 -4.11 6.61 11.24
N ILE A 68 -5.09 5.78 10.89
CA ILE A 68 -6.13 6.13 9.91
C ILE A 68 -6.91 7.37 10.36
N ALA A 69 -7.31 7.43 11.63
CA ALA A 69 -8.00 8.58 12.19
C ALA A 69 -7.11 9.85 12.17
N ALA A 70 -5.84 9.72 12.53
CA ALA A 70 -4.90 10.83 12.53
C ALA A 70 -4.68 11.41 11.12
N VAL A 71 -4.59 10.57 10.09
CA VAL A 71 -4.50 11.04 8.69
C VAL A 71 -5.77 11.77 8.27
N ARG A 72 -6.95 11.21 8.58
CA ARG A 72 -8.25 11.85 8.30
C ARG A 72 -8.37 13.23 8.95
N ASP A 73 -7.93 13.36 10.19
CA ASP A 73 -8.10 14.59 10.97
C ASP A 73 -7.00 15.63 10.67
N GLY A 74 -5.82 15.19 10.20
CA GLY A 74 -4.66 16.04 9.94
C GLY A 74 -4.53 16.57 8.51
N PHE A 75 -5.19 15.93 7.53
CA PHE A 75 -5.06 16.26 6.11
C PHE A 75 -6.43 16.35 5.43
N THR A 76 -6.59 17.32 4.53
CA THR A 76 -7.75 17.44 3.65
C THR A 76 -7.42 16.88 2.27
N ASP A 77 -8.38 16.22 1.63
CA ASP A 77 -8.25 15.67 0.27
C ASP A 77 -7.06 14.69 0.08
N THR A 78 -6.76 13.89 1.11
CA THR A 78 -5.72 12.87 1.06
C THR A 78 -5.91 11.92 -0.13
N GLN A 79 -4.83 11.69 -0.88
CA GLN A 79 -4.79 10.72 -1.97
C GLN A 79 -3.48 9.94 -1.97
N HIS A 80 -3.58 8.62 -1.94
CA HIS A 80 -2.46 7.73 -2.18
C HIS A 80 -2.48 7.20 -3.62
N ARG A 81 -1.29 7.06 -4.23
CA ARG A 81 -1.15 6.55 -5.60
C ARG A 81 -0.07 5.48 -5.66
N ILE A 82 -0.44 4.31 -6.16
CA ILE A 82 0.52 3.24 -6.48
C ILE A 82 1.10 3.55 -7.86
N LEU A 83 2.40 3.75 -7.95
CA LEU A 83 3.11 3.97 -9.21
C LEU A 83 3.87 2.69 -9.58
N PHE A 84 3.62 2.17 -10.77
CA PHE A 84 4.38 1.03 -11.30
C PHE A 84 5.54 1.56 -12.15
N SER A 85 6.77 1.25 -11.73
CA SER A 85 7.95 1.45 -12.55
C SER A 85 8.43 0.11 -13.11
N ARG A 86 8.97 0.13 -14.34
CA ARG A 86 9.79 -0.99 -14.80
C ARG A 86 11.11 -0.89 -14.05
N SER A 87 11.56 -2.01 -13.45
CA SER A 87 12.93 -2.09 -12.96
C SER A 87 13.87 -1.80 -14.13
N SER A 88 14.78 -0.83 -13.98
CA SER A 88 15.93 -0.74 -14.89
C SER A 88 16.67 -2.08 -14.82
N PRO A 89 17.17 -2.64 -15.95
CA PRO A 89 18.11 -3.75 -15.84
C PRO A 89 19.23 -3.30 -14.90
N ALA A 90 19.53 -4.11 -13.89
CA ALA A 90 20.66 -3.88 -13.01
C ALA A 90 21.87 -3.64 -13.90
N ALA A 91 22.49 -2.46 -13.80
CA ALA A 91 23.77 -2.22 -14.47
C ALA A 91 24.70 -3.33 -13.98
N GLY A 92 25.13 -4.20 -14.89
CA GLY A 92 25.96 -5.35 -14.56
C GLY A 92 27.18 -4.85 -13.78
N LEU A 93 27.25 -5.18 -12.48
CA LEU A 93 28.47 -5.05 -11.72
C LEU A 93 29.44 -6.09 -12.27
N SER A 94 30.20 -5.74 -13.31
CA SER A 94 31.36 -6.53 -13.70
C SER A 94 32.42 -6.35 -12.62
N SER A 95 32.51 -7.32 -11.73
CA SER A 95 33.72 -7.56 -10.97
C SER A 95 34.81 -7.96 -11.95
N THR A 96 35.60 -7.01 -12.44
CA THR A 96 36.96 -7.29 -12.92
C THR A 96 37.86 -7.24 -11.71
N GLY A 97 37.94 -8.36 -11.00
CA GLY A 97 39.03 -8.61 -10.07
C GLY A 97 40.35 -8.66 -10.83
N GLY A 98 41.32 -7.85 -10.39
CA GLY A 98 42.72 -7.89 -10.75
C GLY A 98 43.54 -7.70 -9.50
#